data_AF-A0A3Q0KC66-F1
#
_entry.id   AF-A0A3Q0KC66-F1
#
_cell.length_a   1.000
_cell.length_b   1.000
_cell.length_c   1.000
_cell.angle_alpha   90.00
_cell.angle_beta   90.00
_cell.angle_gamma   90.00
#
_symmetry.space_group_name_H-M   'P 1'
#
loop_
_entity.id
_entity.type
_entity.pdbx_description
1 polymer ?
#
loop_
_entity_poly.entity_id
_entity_poly.type
_entity_poly.pdbx_seq_one_letter_code
_entity_poly.pdbx_strand_id
1 'polypeptide(L)'
;MGKKTNKQKLSFPVVPGWVPYKAFSAKKLHEVSEPQYAEVPKDWKEPKFNPEDNPHGRLFASSSYTTLFPKYREKYLTEIWPVLRRIMMEHHIRVEIDVAESTMEVRTTPKTFDPFIILKARDVIRLLARSVPMEQAIRVLDDETFADIIEINLTNRERFVKRRNRLIGHDGETLKALELSTNCYIVVQGKTVSVVGRYNDLKEVRKIVQGCIYDNIHPAYSIKRLLIIKKLSMDPTKQNISWDRFLPKMKKKVLSRRRKPHKVRKKKEYNPFPPPPVQSKIDIELEKGTYFLAEAERKRLKVESNITKSNQISKERQKAKRSAALIPPNESNNNNVNHHKPKKVKFDE
;
A
#
# COMPACT_ATOMS: atom_id res chain seq x y z
N MET A 1 20.97 -55.89 32.16
CA MET A 1 21.24 -56.02 30.71
C MET A 1 20.66 -54.83 29.96
N GLY A 2 21.41 -53.73 29.80
CA GLY A 2 21.01 -52.68 28.86
C GLY A 2 21.42 -53.11 27.46
N LYS A 3 20.49 -53.61 26.64
CA LYS A 3 20.76 -53.94 25.24
C LYS A 3 21.28 -52.68 24.56
N LYS A 4 22.59 -52.65 24.25
CA LYS A 4 23.17 -51.63 23.36
C LYS A 4 22.44 -51.76 22.03
N THR A 5 21.51 -50.85 21.77
CA THR A 5 20.90 -50.73 20.44
C THR A 5 22.04 -50.44 19.48
N ASN A 6 22.37 -51.42 18.63
CA ASN A 6 23.24 -51.18 17.48
C ASN A 6 22.60 -50.03 16.70
N LYS A 7 23.12 -48.81 16.85
CA LYS A 7 22.79 -47.70 15.96
C LYS A 7 23.16 -48.19 14.57
N GLN A 8 22.17 -48.59 13.78
CA GLN A 8 22.36 -48.85 12.36
C GLN A 8 23.04 -47.60 11.79
N LYS A 9 24.28 -47.76 11.33
CA LYS A 9 24.94 -46.72 10.55
C LYS A 9 24.12 -46.60 9.27
N LEU A 10 23.33 -45.53 9.16
CA LEU A 10 22.68 -45.17 7.90
C LEU A 10 23.78 -44.92 6.87
N SER A 11 24.07 -45.91 6.04
CA SER A 11 24.97 -45.77 4.91
C SER A 11 24.20 -45.10 3.78
N PHE A 12 24.17 -43.77 3.78
CA PHE A 12 23.70 -43.04 2.61
C PHE A 12 24.69 -43.29 1.45
N PRO A 13 24.21 -43.47 0.21
CA PRO A 13 25.10 -43.54 -0.94
C PRO A 13 25.94 -42.25 -1.03
N VAL A 14 27.22 -42.40 -1.38
CA VAL A 14 28.12 -41.26 -1.57
C VAL A 14 27.71 -40.52 -2.83
N VAL A 15 27.01 -39.40 -2.67
CA VAL A 15 26.64 -38.52 -3.79
C VAL A 15 27.80 -37.52 -4.00
N PRO A 16 28.40 -37.42 -5.20
CA PRO A 16 29.43 -36.42 -5.49
C PRO A 16 28.91 -35.01 -5.19
N GLY A 17 29.61 -34.26 -4.33
CA GLY A 17 29.23 -32.90 -3.92
C GLY A 17 28.30 -32.80 -2.71
N TRP A 18 27.79 -33.91 -2.16
CA TRP A 18 26.96 -33.88 -0.95
C TRP A 18 27.83 -33.83 0.31
N VAL A 19 27.78 -32.71 1.04
CA VAL A 19 28.43 -32.57 2.35
C VAL A 19 27.45 -32.96 3.45
N PRO A 20 27.71 -34.01 4.25
CA PRO A 20 26.83 -34.38 5.35
C PRO A 20 26.71 -33.23 6.36
N TYR A 21 25.51 -33.06 6.91
CA TYR A 21 25.25 -32.10 7.99
C TYR A 21 26.19 -32.37 9.17
N LYS A 22 27.09 -31.43 9.47
CA LYS A 22 27.87 -31.43 10.72
C LYS A 22 27.05 -30.68 11.77
N ALA A 23 26.73 -31.33 12.87
CA ALA A 23 26.11 -30.66 14.02
C ALA A 23 27.02 -29.50 14.44
N PHE A 24 26.48 -28.28 14.41
CA PHE A 24 27.22 -27.08 14.80
C PHE A 24 27.66 -27.22 16.26
N SER A 25 28.97 -27.21 16.51
CA SER A 25 29.49 -27.22 17.88
C SER A 25 29.26 -25.84 18.50
N ALA A 26 28.48 -25.78 19.57
CA ALA A 26 28.13 -24.54 20.28
C ALA A 26 29.35 -23.72 20.74
N LYS A 27 30.55 -24.31 20.79
CA LYS A 27 31.80 -23.65 21.24
C LYS A 27 32.57 -22.91 20.15
N LYS A 28 32.17 -23.00 18.87
CA LYS A 28 32.80 -22.24 17.78
C LYS A 28 31.73 -21.50 16.98
N LEU A 29 31.15 -20.48 17.58
CA LEU A 29 30.56 -19.39 16.79
C LEU A 29 31.74 -18.58 16.26
N HIS A 30 32.29 -19.00 15.12
CA HIS A 30 33.13 -18.11 14.34
C HIS A 30 32.28 -16.88 14.02
N GLU A 31 32.81 -15.70 14.32
CA GLU A 31 32.23 -14.41 13.93
C GLU A 31 31.94 -14.49 12.43
N VAL A 32 30.65 -14.58 12.08
CA VAL A 32 30.23 -14.72 10.69
C VAL A 32 30.58 -13.40 10.03
N SER A 33 31.70 -13.38 9.29
CA SER A 33 32.06 -12.26 8.44
C SER A 33 30.85 -11.86 7.61
N GLU A 34 30.60 -10.55 7.48
CA GLU A 34 29.47 -10.02 6.69
C GLU A 34 29.36 -10.79 5.37
N PRO A 35 28.15 -11.26 5.00
CA PRO A 35 28.00 -12.06 3.80
C PRO A 35 28.48 -11.22 2.60
N GLN A 36 29.58 -11.66 1.97
CA GLN A 36 30.01 -11.11 0.70
C GLN A 36 28.95 -11.49 -0.33
N TYR A 37 28.11 -10.53 -0.71
CA TYR A 37 27.16 -10.74 -1.80
C TYR A 37 27.94 -10.80 -3.10
N ALA A 38 27.85 -11.92 -3.82
CA ALA A 38 28.31 -11.99 -5.20
C ALA A 38 27.43 -11.08 -6.06
N GLU A 39 28.03 -10.21 -6.85
CA GLU A 39 27.29 -9.40 -7.83
C GLU A 39 26.80 -10.32 -8.95
N VAL A 40 25.49 -10.59 -8.96
CA VAL A 40 24.86 -11.37 -10.03
C VAL A 40 24.87 -10.53 -11.31
N PRO A 41 25.34 -11.06 -12.45
CA PRO A 41 25.28 -10.36 -13.73
C PRO A 41 23.86 -9.91 -14.04
N LYS A 42 23.71 -8.71 -14.63
CA LYS A 42 22.40 -8.09 -14.90
C LYS A 42 21.49 -8.93 -15.80
N ASP A 43 22.10 -9.73 -16.69
CA ASP A 43 21.41 -10.58 -17.66
C ASP A 43 21.41 -12.06 -17.26
N TRP A 44 21.73 -12.38 -15.99
CA TRP A 44 21.67 -13.75 -15.50
C TRP A 44 20.23 -14.25 -15.50
N LYS A 45 19.98 -15.35 -16.21
CA LYS A 45 18.70 -16.08 -16.20
C LYS A 45 18.97 -17.51 -15.79
N GLU A 46 18.13 -18.04 -14.90
CA GLU A 46 18.20 -19.44 -14.52
C GLU A 46 17.95 -20.34 -15.75
N PRO A 47 18.78 -21.37 -15.96
CA PRO A 47 18.58 -22.30 -17.06
C PRO A 47 17.30 -23.12 -16.83
N LYS A 48 16.61 -23.44 -17.92
CA LYS A 48 15.44 -24.32 -17.89
C LYS A 48 15.88 -25.75 -17.54
N PHE A 49 15.13 -26.40 -16.65
CA PHE A 49 15.39 -27.78 -16.27
C PHE A 49 14.98 -28.74 -17.39
N ASN A 50 15.95 -29.48 -17.93
CA ASN A 50 15.74 -30.43 -19.02
C ASN A 50 15.70 -31.88 -18.51
N PRO A 51 15.13 -32.82 -19.27
CA PRO A 51 15.14 -34.24 -18.90
C PRO A 51 16.54 -34.84 -18.68
N GLU A 52 17.56 -34.30 -19.37
CA GLU A 52 18.96 -34.72 -19.26
C GLU A 52 19.59 -34.34 -17.91
N ASP A 53 19.09 -33.28 -17.27
CA ASP A 53 19.57 -32.83 -15.96
C ASP A 53 19.16 -33.76 -14.82
N ASN A 54 18.28 -34.74 -15.08
CA ASN A 54 17.91 -35.80 -14.15
C ASN A 54 18.54 -37.14 -14.60
N PRO A 55 19.71 -37.53 -14.05
CA PRO A 55 20.46 -38.73 -14.48
C PRO A 55 19.68 -40.04 -14.35
N HIS A 56 18.68 -40.10 -13.47
CA HIS A 56 17.88 -41.30 -13.24
C HIS A 56 16.59 -41.36 -14.05
N GLY A 57 16.23 -40.26 -14.74
CA GLY A 57 15.02 -40.14 -15.55
C GLY A 57 13.70 -40.30 -14.78
N ARG A 58 13.74 -40.30 -13.44
CA ARG A 58 12.58 -40.49 -12.56
C ARG A 58 12.75 -39.74 -11.25
N LEU A 59 11.65 -39.50 -10.55
CA LEU A 59 11.65 -39.05 -9.16
C LEU A 59 11.71 -40.26 -8.21
N PHE A 60 12.38 -40.10 -7.07
CA PHE A 60 12.49 -41.16 -6.04
C PHE A 60 11.22 -41.34 -5.21
N ALA A 61 10.42 -40.29 -5.10
CA ALA A 61 9.17 -40.29 -4.35
C ALA A 61 8.04 -39.81 -5.26
N SER A 62 6.89 -40.48 -5.16
CA SER A 62 5.66 -39.98 -5.75
C SER A 62 5.06 -38.91 -4.85
N SER A 63 4.90 -37.71 -5.40
CA SER A 63 4.17 -36.61 -4.75
C SER A 63 2.75 -36.50 -5.30
N SER A 64 1.78 -36.30 -4.42
CA SER A 64 0.39 -35.99 -4.75
C SER A 64 -0.14 -34.81 -3.96
N TYR A 65 -1.05 -34.04 -4.57
CA TYR A 65 -1.74 -32.92 -3.93
C TYR A 65 -3.21 -32.91 -4.31
N THR A 66 -4.06 -32.70 -3.31
CA THR A 66 -5.52 -32.66 -3.45
C THR A 66 -6.03 -31.26 -3.11
N THR A 67 -7.04 -30.78 -3.83
CA THR A 67 -7.70 -29.49 -3.58
C THR A 67 -9.21 -29.61 -3.76
N LEU A 68 -9.98 -29.09 -2.79
CA LEU A 68 -11.43 -29.02 -2.87
C LEU A 68 -11.86 -27.85 -3.75
N PHE A 69 -12.93 -28.02 -4.52
CA PHE A 69 -13.55 -26.96 -5.31
C PHE A 69 -15.03 -26.74 -4.95
N PRO A 70 -15.59 -25.54 -5.16
CA PRO A 70 -17.00 -25.28 -4.91
C PRO A 70 -17.92 -26.00 -5.92
N LYS A 71 -19.08 -26.52 -5.45
CA LYS A 71 -20.06 -27.22 -6.30
C LYS A 71 -20.46 -26.46 -7.57
N TYR A 72 -20.65 -25.15 -7.50
CA TYR A 72 -21.02 -24.35 -8.67
C TYR A 72 -19.93 -24.33 -9.77
N ARG A 73 -18.69 -24.72 -9.45
CA ARG A 73 -17.55 -24.73 -10.37
C ARG A 73 -17.42 -26.05 -11.13
N GLU A 74 -18.10 -27.10 -10.68
CA GLU A 74 -18.05 -28.47 -11.21
C GLU A 74 -18.26 -28.52 -12.72
N LYS A 75 -19.37 -27.96 -13.23
CA LYS A 75 -19.73 -27.97 -14.66
C LYS A 75 -18.58 -27.47 -15.55
N TYR A 76 -17.96 -26.35 -15.17
CA TYR A 76 -16.84 -25.82 -15.93
C TYR A 76 -15.62 -26.75 -15.85
N LEU A 77 -15.30 -27.27 -14.66
CA LEU A 77 -14.14 -28.16 -14.50
C LEU A 77 -14.29 -29.44 -15.32
N THR A 78 -15.48 -30.03 -15.37
CA THR A 78 -15.77 -31.20 -16.21
C THR A 78 -15.62 -30.90 -17.70
N GLU A 79 -16.03 -29.71 -18.15
CA GLU A 79 -15.89 -29.28 -19.55
C GLU A 79 -14.42 -29.10 -19.96
N ILE A 80 -13.60 -28.45 -19.13
CA ILE A 80 -12.19 -28.19 -19.44
C ILE A 80 -11.26 -29.37 -19.15
N TRP A 81 -11.72 -30.37 -18.41
CA TRP A 81 -10.88 -31.45 -17.88
C TRP A 81 -10.08 -32.22 -18.94
N PRO A 82 -10.65 -32.61 -20.10
CA PRO A 82 -9.89 -33.30 -21.13
C PRO A 82 -8.72 -32.48 -21.66
N VAL A 83 -8.88 -31.17 -21.75
CA VAL A 83 -7.83 -30.25 -22.21
C VAL A 83 -6.75 -30.12 -21.14
N LEU A 84 -7.14 -29.91 -19.88
CA LEU A 84 -6.21 -29.84 -18.75
C LEU A 84 -5.37 -31.12 -18.63
N ARG A 85 -6.01 -32.29 -18.80
CA ARG A 85 -5.33 -33.60 -18.78
C ARG A 85 -4.25 -33.72 -19.85
N ARG A 86 -4.50 -33.22 -21.07
CA ARG A 86 -3.50 -33.22 -22.15
C ARG A 86 -2.29 -32.37 -21.80
N ILE A 87 -2.52 -31.13 -21.38
CA ILE A 87 -1.46 -30.16 -21.05
C ILE A 87 -0.60 -30.66 -19.88
N MET A 88 -1.23 -31.25 -18.85
CA MET A 88 -0.50 -31.80 -17.71
C MET A 88 0.29 -33.06 -18.07
N MET A 89 -0.18 -33.86 -19.03
CA MET A 89 0.53 -35.05 -19.50
C MET A 89 1.81 -34.70 -20.28
N GLU A 90 1.88 -33.54 -20.92
CA GLU A 90 3.14 -33.03 -21.54
C GLU A 90 4.26 -32.89 -20.51
N HIS A 91 3.90 -32.59 -19.26
CA HIS A 91 4.81 -32.54 -18.12
C HIS A 91 4.89 -33.86 -17.33
N HIS A 92 4.32 -34.95 -17.86
CA HIS A 92 4.23 -36.25 -17.20
C HIS A 92 3.52 -36.20 -15.84
N ILE A 93 2.54 -35.32 -15.69
CA ILE A 93 1.72 -35.20 -14.48
C ILE A 93 0.34 -35.80 -14.76
N ARG A 94 -0.13 -36.65 -13.85
CA ARG A 94 -1.50 -37.19 -13.88
C ARG A 94 -2.42 -36.30 -13.06
N VAL A 95 -3.60 -35.99 -13.59
CA VAL A 95 -4.63 -35.23 -12.89
C VAL A 95 -5.93 -36.02 -12.85
N GLU A 96 -6.56 -36.07 -11.68
CA GLU A 96 -7.82 -36.77 -11.40
C GLU A 96 -8.83 -35.79 -10.80
N ILE A 97 -10.10 -35.94 -11.17
CA ILE A 97 -11.21 -35.15 -10.63
C ILE A 97 -12.22 -36.13 -10.06
N ASP A 98 -12.58 -35.92 -8.80
CA ASP A 98 -13.69 -36.60 -8.17
C ASP A 98 -14.85 -35.60 -8.03
N VAL A 99 -15.90 -35.84 -8.80
CA VAL A 99 -17.10 -35.02 -8.82
C VAL A 99 -17.94 -35.24 -7.55
N ALA A 100 -17.96 -36.46 -7.00
CA ALA A 100 -18.76 -36.78 -5.83
C ALA A 100 -18.23 -36.06 -4.58
N GLU A 101 -16.90 -36.08 -4.37
CA GLU A 101 -16.25 -35.37 -3.27
C GLU A 101 -15.97 -33.89 -3.57
N SER A 102 -16.15 -33.45 -4.82
CA SER A 102 -15.75 -32.12 -5.30
C SER A 102 -14.26 -31.84 -5.05
N THR A 103 -13.40 -32.83 -5.34
CA THR A 103 -11.95 -32.76 -5.17
C THR A 103 -11.22 -32.92 -6.51
N MET A 104 -10.09 -32.21 -6.64
CA MET A 104 -9.14 -32.38 -7.73
C MET A 104 -7.82 -32.85 -7.16
N GLU A 105 -7.18 -33.80 -7.81
CA GLU A 105 -5.90 -34.35 -7.40
C GLU A 105 -4.88 -34.28 -8.55
N VAL A 106 -3.65 -33.94 -8.19
CA VAL A 106 -2.50 -33.94 -9.09
C VAL A 106 -1.47 -34.91 -8.53
N ARG A 107 -0.97 -35.80 -9.37
CA ARG A 107 0.02 -36.84 -9.01
C ARG A 107 1.17 -36.85 -10.00
N THR A 108 2.38 -37.00 -9.49
CA THR A 108 3.56 -37.33 -10.30
C THR A 108 3.46 -38.74 -10.89
N THR A 109 4.15 -38.98 -12.01
CA THR A 109 4.25 -40.30 -12.64
C THR A 109 5.71 -40.78 -12.64
N PRO A 110 5.98 -42.06 -12.91
CA PRO A 110 7.36 -42.56 -12.98
C PRO A 110 8.22 -41.90 -14.07
N LYS A 111 7.60 -41.22 -15.05
CA LYS A 111 8.26 -40.50 -16.13
C LYS A 111 8.46 -39.01 -15.83
N THR A 112 7.95 -38.51 -14.70
CA THR A 112 8.18 -37.12 -14.29
C THR A 112 9.68 -36.93 -14.06
N PHE A 113 10.28 -36.01 -14.81
CA PHE A 113 11.71 -35.70 -14.71
C PHE A 113 11.96 -34.50 -13.78
N ASP A 114 11.12 -33.46 -13.87
CA ASP A 114 11.23 -32.23 -13.06
C ASP A 114 10.55 -32.40 -11.69
N PRO A 115 11.28 -32.29 -10.57
CA PRO A 115 10.69 -32.37 -9.23
C PRO A 115 9.86 -31.14 -8.84
N PHE A 116 10.08 -29.97 -9.45
CA PHE A 116 9.40 -28.72 -9.11
C PHE A 116 8.05 -28.57 -9.82
N ILE A 117 7.87 -29.18 -10.99
CA ILE A 117 6.65 -29.09 -11.79
C ILE A 117 5.37 -29.51 -11.05
N ILE A 118 5.48 -30.41 -10.07
CA ILE A 118 4.33 -30.82 -9.24
C ILE A 118 3.80 -29.67 -8.36
N LEU A 119 4.67 -28.77 -7.91
CA LEU A 119 4.27 -27.61 -7.11
C LEU A 119 3.53 -26.58 -7.97
N LYS A 120 3.96 -26.41 -9.23
CA LYS A 120 3.26 -25.58 -10.20
C LYS A 120 1.90 -26.16 -10.57
N ALA A 121 1.83 -27.46 -10.85
CA ALA A 121 0.57 -28.13 -11.16
C ALA A 121 -0.42 -28.09 -9.99
N ARG A 122 0.08 -28.21 -8.75
CA ARG A 122 -0.70 -27.94 -7.53
C ARG A 122 -1.26 -26.51 -7.51
N ASP A 123 -0.47 -25.53 -7.93
CA ASP A 123 -0.94 -24.14 -7.99
C ASP A 123 -2.01 -23.94 -9.08
N VAL A 124 -1.89 -24.62 -10.23
CA VAL A 124 -2.93 -24.63 -11.27
C VAL A 124 -4.27 -25.13 -10.73
N ILE A 125 -4.31 -26.30 -10.07
CA ILE A 125 -5.59 -26.83 -9.53
C ILE A 125 -6.19 -25.92 -8.45
N ARG A 126 -5.36 -25.27 -7.62
CA ARG A 126 -5.85 -24.30 -6.65
C ARG A 126 -6.44 -23.06 -7.31
N LEU A 127 -5.82 -22.55 -8.37
CA LEU A 127 -6.37 -21.42 -9.12
C LEU A 127 -7.71 -21.77 -9.77
N LEU A 128 -7.80 -22.95 -10.39
CA LEU A 128 -9.05 -23.45 -10.99
C LEU A 128 -10.18 -23.60 -9.96
N ALA A 129 -9.87 -24.11 -8.77
CA ALA A 129 -10.79 -24.16 -7.63
C ALA A 129 -11.24 -22.75 -7.20
N ARG A 130 -10.39 -21.74 -7.42
CA ARG A 130 -10.67 -20.33 -7.12
C ARG A 130 -11.29 -19.53 -8.27
N SER A 131 -11.99 -20.21 -9.18
CA SER A 131 -12.69 -19.60 -10.33
C SER A 131 -11.78 -18.88 -11.33
N VAL A 132 -10.47 -19.15 -11.33
CA VAL A 132 -9.57 -18.63 -12.37
C VAL A 132 -9.82 -19.40 -13.68
N PRO A 133 -9.88 -18.71 -14.84
CA PRO A 133 -9.97 -19.36 -16.15
C PRO A 133 -8.76 -20.23 -16.45
N MET A 134 -8.98 -21.32 -17.19
CA MET A 134 -7.94 -22.29 -17.55
C MET A 134 -6.74 -21.64 -18.24
N GLU A 135 -7.01 -20.71 -19.16
CA GLU A 135 -6.03 -20.00 -19.97
C GLU A 135 -5.05 -19.20 -19.10
N GLN A 136 -5.52 -18.68 -17.96
CA GLN A 136 -4.70 -17.94 -17.03
C GLN A 136 -4.02 -18.85 -16.00
N ALA A 137 -4.69 -19.94 -15.60
CA ALA A 137 -4.14 -20.88 -14.63
C ALA A 137 -2.93 -21.63 -15.20
N ILE A 138 -2.99 -22.08 -16.46
CA ILE A 138 -1.90 -22.85 -17.10
C ILE A 138 -0.61 -22.06 -17.24
N ARG A 139 -0.70 -20.73 -17.35
CA ARG A 139 0.49 -19.86 -17.43
C ARG A 139 1.46 -20.08 -16.28
N VAL A 140 1.01 -20.56 -15.13
CA VAL A 140 1.84 -20.86 -13.95
C VAL A 140 2.80 -22.03 -14.18
N LEU A 141 2.62 -22.82 -15.24
CA LEU A 141 3.56 -23.88 -15.62
C LEU A 141 4.89 -23.31 -16.13
N ASP A 142 4.90 -22.07 -16.67
CA ASP A 142 6.13 -21.40 -17.10
C ASP A 142 7.02 -21.00 -15.90
N ASP A 143 8.34 -20.90 -16.07
CA ASP A 143 9.28 -20.63 -14.96
C ASP A 143 9.25 -19.19 -14.43
N GLU A 144 8.89 -18.23 -15.28
CA GLU A 144 8.85 -16.80 -14.89
C GLU A 144 7.56 -16.40 -14.17
N THR A 145 6.54 -17.25 -14.22
CA THR A 145 5.17 -16.98 -13.77
C THR A 145 4.87 -17.79 -12.53
N PHE A 146 4.24 -17.12 -11.58
CA PHE A 146 3.90 -17.68 -10.29
C PHE A 146 2.44 -17.36 -9.97
N ALA A 147 1.89 -18.15 -9.06
CA ALA A 147 0.55 -17.95 -8.52
C ALA A 147 0.63 -17.55 -7.06
N ASP A 148 -0.32 -16.72 -6.63
CA ASP A 148 -0.52 -16.43 -5.22
C ASP A 148 -2.01 -16.37 -4.87
N ILE A 149 -2.39 -17.03 -3.79
CA ILE A 149 -3.77 -17.03 -3.28
C ILE A 149 -3.74 -16.36 -1.92
N ILE A 150 -4.25 -15.13 -1.88
CA ILE A 150 -4.26 -14.30 -0.67
C ILE A 150 -5.59 -14.53 0.05
N GLU A 151 -5.51 -15.16 1.22
CA GLU A 151 -6.65 -15.36 2.10
C GLU A 151 -6.94 -14.10 2.93
N ILE A 152 -8.21 -13.70 2.95
CA ILE A 152 -8.71 -12.56 3.70
C ILE A 152 -9.47 -13.05 4.93
N ASN A 153 -8.83 -12.92 6.09
CA ASN A 153 -9.37 -13.37 7.37
C ASN A 153 -9.84 -12.17 8.19
N LEU A 154 -10.90 -11.50 7.70
CA LEU A 154 -11.52 -10.38 8.42
C LEU A 154 -12.81 -10.82 9.13
N THR A 155 -12.87 -10.62 10.45
CA THR A 155 -13.99 -11.05 11.32
C THR A 155 -15.27 -10.29 11.05
N ASN A 156 -15.19 -8.96 10.94
CA ASN A 156 -16.36 -8.11 10.74
C ASN A 156 -16.83 -8.16 9.26
N ARG A 157 -18.04 -8.69 9.05
CA ARG A 157 -18.65 -8.89 7.72
C ARG A 157 -18.88 -7.57 6.96
N GLU A 158 -19.44 -6.55 7.61
CA GLU A 158 -19.71 -5.26 6.95
C GLU A 158 -18.41 -4.56 6.53
N ARG A 159 -17.42 -4.58 7.42
CA ARG A 159 -16.08 -4.06 7.15
C ARG A 159 -15.43 -4.80 5.98
N PHE A 160 -15.58 -6.12 5.94
CA PHE A 160 -15.08 -6.97 4.86
C PHE A 160 -15.72 -6.62 3.52
N VAL A 161 -17.05 -6.56 3.46
CA VAL A 161 -17.78 -6.20 2.22
C VAL A 161 -17.37 -4.81 1.75
N LYS A 162 -17.31 -3.82 2.65
CA LYS A 162 -16.90 -2.45 2.30
C LYS A 162 -15.48 -2.36 1.78
N ARG A 163 -14.52 -3.08 2.38
CA ARG A 163 -13.10 -3.09 1.95
C ARG A 163 -12.90 -3.91 0.68
N ARG A 164 -13.62 -5.02 0.51
CA ARG A 164 -13.65 -5.82 -0.73
C ARG A 164 -14.19 -5.00 -1.91
N ASN A 165 -15.32 -4.32 -1.73
CA ASN A 165 -15.91 -3.47 -2.78
C ASN A 165 -14.96 -2.33 -3.16
N ARG A 166 -14.21 -1.77 -2.19
CA ARG A 166 -13.16 -0.79 -2.47
C ARG A 166 -11.99 -1.36 -3.28
N LEU A 167 -11.58 -2.60 -3.00
CA LEU A 167 -10.52 -3.27 -3.77
C LEU A 167 -10.96 -3.52 -5.21
N ILE A 168 -12.21 -3.96 -5.41
CA ILE A 168 -12.83 -4.19 -6.73
C ILE A 168 -12.97 -2.87 -7.49
N GLY A 169 -13.44 -1.82 -6.82
CA GLY A 169 -13.84 -0.57 -7.46
C GLY A 169 -15.23 -0.66 -8.09
N HIS A 170 -15.69 0.42 -8.70
CA HIS A 170 -16.91 0.40 -9.51
C HIS A 170 -16.68 -0.49 -10.74
N ASP A 171 -17.58 -1.45 -10.99
CA ASP A 171 -17.52 -2.42 -12.09
C ASP A 171 -16.15 -3.11 -12.32
N GLY A 172 -15.35 -3.25 -11.25
CA GLY A 172 -14.02 -3.85 -11.35
C GLY A 172 -12.92 -2.93 -11.88
N GLU A 173 -13.17 -1.63 -12.07
CA GLU A 173 -12.22 -0.67 -12.65
C GLU A 173 -10.91 -0.58 -11.84
N THR A 174 -11.00 -0.61 -10.51
CA THR A 174 -9.82 -0.54 -9.63
C THR A 174 -8.98 -1.80 -9.73
N LEU A 175 -9.61 -2.98 -9.82
CA LEU A 175 -8.89 -4.23 -10.08
C LEU A 175 -8.23 -4.20 -11.45
N LYS A 176 -8.95 -3.77 -12.49
CA LYS A 176 -8.41 -3.67 -13.85
C LYS A 176 -7.20 -2.74 -13.91
N ALA A 177 -7.26 -1.59 -13.23
CA ALA A 177 -6.13 -0.68 -13.12
C ALA A 177 -4.93 -1.33 -12.40
N LEU A 178 -5.18 -2.15 -11.38
CA LEU A 178 -4.13 -2.88 -10.65
C LEU A 178 -3.49 -3.96 -11.54
N GLU A 179 -4.29 -4.71 -12.30
CA GLU A 179 -3.82 -5.67 -13.30
C GLU A 179 -2.90 -5.01 -14.33
N LEU A 180 -3.34 -3.89 -14.93
CA LEU A 180 -2.55 -3.16 -15.95
C LEU A 180 -1.26 -2.53 -15.39
N SER A 181 -1.29 -2.16 -14.11
CA SER A 181 -0.14 -1.55 -13.44
C SER A 181 0.93 -2.59 -13.09
N THR A 182 0.52 -3.80 -12.69
CA THR A 182 1.40 -4.88 -12.22
C THR A 182 1.63 -5.97 -13.26
N ASN A 183 0.97 -5.92 -14.42
CA ASN A 183 0.96 -6.99 -15.42
C ASN A 183 0.56 -8.38 -14.84
N CYS A 184 -0.19 -8.39 -13.74
CA CYS A 184 -0.74 -9.59 -13.13
C CYS A 184 -2.20 -9.78 -13.54
N TYR A 185 -2.66 -11.03 -13.54
CA TYR A 185 -4.07 -11.38 -13.60
C TYR A 185 -4.63 -11.52 -12.19
N ILE A 186 -5.77 -10.89 -11.86
CA ILE A 186 -6.29 -10.84 -10.49
C ILE A 186 -7.78 -11.17 -10.47
N VAL A 187 -8.16 -12.18 -9.68
CA VAL A 187 -9.55 -12.57 -9.46
C VAL A 187 -9.88 -12.54 -7.98
N VAL A 188 -10.99 -11.88 -7.64
CA VAL A 188 -11.51 -11.83 -6.27
C VAL A 188 -12.71 -12.76 -6.14
N GLN A 189 -12.55 -13.83 -5.39
CA GLN A 189 -13.60 -14.82 -5.14
C GLN A 189 -13.82 -14.96 -3.63
N GLY A 190 -14.99 -14.57 -3.15
CA GLY A 190 -15.32 -14.67 -1.73
C GLY A 190 -14.27 -13.99 -0.86
N LYS A 191 -13.63 -14.76 0.03
CA LYS A 191 -12.57 -14.34 0.96
C LYS A 191 -11.14 -14.54 0.41
N THR A 192 -10.99 -14.88 -0.86
CA THR A 192 -9.69 -15.12 -1.47
C THR A 192 -9.46 -14.20 -2.66
N VAL A 193 -8.23 -13.73 -2.80
CA VAL A 193 -7.77 -13.00 -3.99
C VAL A 193 -6.70 -13.86 -4.66
N SER A 194 -7.00 -14.36 -5.84
CA SER A 194 -6.07 -15.14 -6.66
C SER A 194 -5.33 -14.20 -7.59
N VAL A 195 -4.01 -14.34 -7.66
CA VAL A 195 -3.13 -13.51 -8.47
C VAL A 195 -2.20 -14.41 -9.27
N VAL A 196 -2.02 -14.11 -10.56
CA VAL A 196 -1.08 -14.81 -11.43
C VAL A 196 -0.17 -13.78 -12.11
N GLY A 197 1.14 -13.95 -12.01
CA GLY A 197 2.09 -13.02 -12.58
C GLY A 197 3.53 -13.27 -12.14
N ARG A 198 4.40 -12.28 -12.34
CA ARG A 198 5.81 -12.38 -11.96
C ARG A 198 5.99 -12.20 -10.46
N TYR A 199 7.00 -12.84 -9.89
CA TYR A 199 7.23 -12.86 -8.45
C TYR A 199 7.30 -11.48 -7.78
N ASN A 200 8.01 -10.53 -8.39
CA ASN A 200 8.13 -9.16 -7.84
C ASN A 200 6.78 -8.42 -7.84
N ASP A 201 6.00 -8.60 -8.91
CA ASP A 201 4.68 -7.98 -9.04
C ASP A 201 3.68 -8.60 -8.06
N LEU A 202 3.73 -9.91 -7.84
CA LEU A 202 2.92 -10.61 -6.84
C LEU A 202 3.11 -10.04 -5.43
N LYS A 203 4.35 -9.74 -5.03
CA LYS A 203 4.65 -9.14 -3.71
C LYS A 203 3.99 -7.78 -3.55
N GLU A 204 4.04 -6.94 -4.59
CA GLU A 204 3.42 -5.63 -4.55
C GLU A 204 1.89 -5.74 -4.52
N VAL A 205 1.30 -6.63 -5.32
CA VAL A 205 -0.15 -6.92 -5.28
C VAL A 205 -0.56 -7.38 -3.88
N ARG A 206 0.16 -8.33 -3.28
CA ARG A 206 -0.09 -8.82 -1.92
C ARG A 206 -0.06 -7.69 -0.89
N LYS A 207 0.94 -6.80 -0.96
CA LYS A 207 1.04 -5.63 -0.09
C LYS A 207 -0.15 -4.68 -0.26
N ILE A 208 -0.60 -4.44 -1.49
CA ILE A 208 -1.74 -3.57 -1.78
C ILE A 208 -3.05 -4.19 -1.25
N VAL A 209 -3.27 -5.47 -1.52
CA VAL A 209 -4.45 -6.20 -1.04
C VAL A 209 -4.49 -6.20 0.49
N GLN A 210 -3.40 -6.57 1.15
CA GLN A 210 -3.32 -6.56 2.61
C GLN A 210 -3.48 -5.15 3.20
N GLY A 211 -2.85 -4.14 2.62
CA GLY A 211 -3.01 -2.74 3.06
C GLY A 211 -4.44 -2.21 2.87
N CYS A 212 -5.14 -2.65 1.82
CA CYS A 212 -6.54 -2.28 1.61
C CYS A 212 -7.47 -2.96 2.63
N ILE A 213 -7.23 -4.24 2.89
CA ILE A 213 -8.07 -5.11 3.71
C ILE A 213 -7.83 -4.92 5.20
N TYR A 214 -6.58 -4.75 5.66
CA TYR A 214 -6.25 -4.64 7.09
C TYR A 214 -6.02 -3.18 7.50
N ASP A 215 -5.17 -2.46 6.78
CA ASP A 215 -4.76 -1.08 7.11
C ASP A 215 -5.72 0.01 6.60
N ASN A 216 -6.80 -0.38 5.89
CA ASN A 216 -7.81 0.54 5.36
C ASN A 216 -7.23 1.60 4.40
N ILE A 217 -6.15 1.26 3.68
CA ILE A 217 -5.52 2.13 2.69
C ILE A 217 -6.29 2.02 1.36
N HIS A 218 -6.53 3.15 0.68
CA HIS A 218 -7.19 3.14 -0.62
C HIS A 218 -6.21 2.72 -1.74
N PRO A 219 -6.54 1.75 -2.60
CA PRO A 219 -5.63 1.24 -3.63
C PRO A 219 -5.22 2.29 -4.67
N ALA A 220 -6.06 3.30 -4.93
CA ALA A 220 -5.76 4.39 -5.86
C ALA A 220 -4.39 5.08 -5.64
N TYR A 221 -3.95 5.23 -4.39
CA TYR A 221 -2.62 5.78 -4.10
C TYR A 221 -1.50 4.84 -4.56
N SER A 222 -1.65 3.54 -4.28
CA SER A 222 -0.69 2.52 -4.70
C SER A 222 -0.66 2.40 -6.22
N ILE A 223 -1.82 2.43 -6.89
CA ILE A 223 -1.92 2.45 -8.35
C ILE A 223 -1.19 3.67 -8.92
N LYS A 224 -1.43 4.87 -8.38
CA LYS A 224 -0.72 6.09 -8.80
C LYS A 224 0.79 5.96 -8.61
N ARG A 225 1.23 5.38 -7.49
CA ARG A 225 2.64 5.12 -7.21
C ARG A 225 3.25 4.18 -8.24
N LEU A 226 2.58 3.07 -8.58
CA LEU A 226 3.03 2.12 -9.59
C LEU A 226 3.10 2.72 -10.99
N LEU A 227 2.09 3.52 -11.36
CA LEU A 227 2.10 4.22 -12.65
C LEU A 227 3.26 5.20 -12.77
N ILE A 228 3.59 5.92 -11.69
CA ILE A 228 4.75 6.82 -11.67
C ILE A 228 6.05 6.02 -11.78
N ILE A 229 6.19 4.92 -11.04
CA ILE A 229 7.36 4.03 -11.12
C ILE A 229 7.54 3.50 -12.56
N LYS A 230 6.47 3.03 -13.20
CA LYS A 230 6.51 2.52 -14.58
C LYS A 230 6.96 3.61 -15.56
N LYS A 231 6.44 4.84 -15.44
CA LYS A 231 6.87 5.99 -16.27
C LYS A 231 8.35 6.34 -16.05
N LEU A 232 8.79 6.43 -14.79
CA LEU A 232 10.19 6.73 -14.45
C LEU A 232 11.16 5.64 -14.93
N SER A 233 10.71 4.37 -14.99
CA SER A 233 11.52 3.27 -15.51
C SER A 233 11.72 3.33 -17.03
N MET A 234 10.73 3.87 -17.76
CA MET A 234 10.81 4.05 -19.21
C MET A 234 11.76 5.19 -19.60
N ASP A 235 11.88 6.22 -18.76
CA ASP A 235 12.75 7.36 -19.00
C ASP A 235 14.24 7.01 -18.73
N PRO A 236 15.12 6.95 -19.75
CA PRO A 236 16.51 6.53 -19.56
C PRO A 236 17.30 7.49 -18.64
N THR A 237 16.94 8.78 -18.62
CA THR A 237 17.60 9.79 -17.78
C THR A 237 17.34 9.62 -16.27
N LYS A 238 16.33 8.83 -15.88
CA LYS A 238 15.89 8.70 -14.48
C LYS A 238 16.20 7.33 -13.89
N GLN A 239 16.71 6.39 -14.66
CA GLN A 239 17.03 5.04 -14.17
C GLN A 239 18.11 5.04 -13.08
N ASN A 240 19.10 5.93 -13.18
CA ASN A 240 20.22 6.00 -12.23
C ASN A 240 19.94 6.89 -11.00
N ILE A 241 18.78 7.56 -10.93
CA ILE A 241 18.45 8.50 -9.85
C ILE A 241 17.48 7.83 -8.88
N SER A 242 17.64 8.06 -7.58
CA SER A 242 16.66 7.62 -6.58
C SER A 242 15.26 8.18 -6.85
N TRP A 243 14.27 7.29 -6.94
CA TRP A 243 12.89 7.66 -7.30
C TRP A 243 12.08 8.24 -6.13
N ASP A 244 12.51 8.09 -4.87
CA ASP A 244 11.71 8.49 -3.69
C ASP A 244 11.25 9.96 -3.73
N ARG A 245 12.05 10.83 -4.35
CA ARG A 245 11.72 12.25 -4.55
C ARG A 245 10.47 12.45 -5.41
N PHE A 246 10.27 11.62 -6.42
CA PHE A 246 9.16 11.72 -7.38
C PHE A 246 7.92 10.95 -6.93
N LEU A 247 8.07 10.02 -5.98
CA LEU A 247 6.98 9.22 -5.47
C LEU A 247 6.02 10.08 -4.62
N PRO A 248 4.69 9.94 -4.79
CA PRO A 248 3.73 10.62 -3.93
C PRO A 248 3.94 10.19 -2.48
N LYS A 249 4.03 11.13 -1.52
CA LYS A 249 4.12 10.80 -0.08
C LYS A 249 2.76 10.94 0.59
N MET A 250 2.35 9.94 1.37
CA MET A 250 1.15 10.05 2.20
C MET A 250 1.39 11.07 3.32
N LYS A 251 0.77 12.25 3.22
CA LYS A 251 0.68 13.17 4.36
C LYS A 251 -0.25 12.53 5.38
N LYS A 252 0.27 12.09 6.53
CA LYS A 252 -0.58 11.76 7.67
C LYS A 252 -1.40 13.02 7.96
N LYS A 253 -2.72 12.95 7.77
CA LYS A 253 -3.63 14.00 8.19
C LYS A 253 -3.56 14.00 9.71
N VAL A 254 -2.61 14.74 10.28
CA VAL A 254 -2.59 15.00 11.71
C VAL A 254 -3.87 15.78 11.92
N LEU A 255 -4.94 15.12 12.40
CA LEU A 255 -6.04 15.85 13.03
C LEU A 255 -5.33 16.79 13.98
N SER A 256 -5.55 18.09 13.79
CA SER A 256 -4.98 19.10 14.65
C SER A 256 -5.19 18.63 16.09
N ARG A 257 -4.12 18.28 16.80
CA ARG A 257 -4.18 17.93 18.24
C ARG A 257 -4.72 19.11 19.06
N ARG A 258 -4.90 20.28 18.44
CA ARG A 258 -5.50 21.48 19.01
C ARG A 258 -6.94 21.18 19.40
N ARG A 259 -7.19 21.20 20.72
CA ARG A 259 -8.53 21.08 21.32
C ARG A 259 -9.50 22.19 20.89
N LYS A 260 -8.98 23.37 20.50
CA LYS A 260 -9.77 24.52 20.06
C LYS A 260 -9.42 24.90 18.62
N PRO A 261 -10.39 25.37 17.81
CA PRO A 261 -10.11 25.84 16.45
C PRO A 261 -9.15 27.03 16.47
N HIS A 262 -8.41 27.23 15.38
CA HIS A 262 -7.48 28.37 15.24
C HIS A 262 -8.19 29.72 15.41
N LYS A 263 -9.42 29.82 14.91
CA LYS A 263 -10.27 31.01 15.03
C LYS A 263 -11.45 30.65 15.93
N VAL A 264 -11.34 30.94 17.22
CA VAL A 264 -12.47 30.84 18.14
C VAL A 264 -13.34 32.07 17.89
N ARG A 265 -14.50 31.89 17.24
CA ARG A 265 -15.49 32.97 17.12
C ARG A 265 -16.00 33.25 18.53
N LYS A 266 -15.63 34.39 19.12
CA LYS A 266 -16.29 34.88 20.34
C LYS A 266 -17.73 35.20 19.94
N LYS A 267 -18.70 34.59 20.63
CA LYS A 267 -20.11 35.01 20.48
C LYS A 267 -20.19 36.45 20.99
N LYS A 268 -20.96 37.30 20.30
CA LYS A 268 -21.29 38.63 20.84
C LYS A 268 -22.02 38.42 22.16
N GLU A 269 -21.80 39.33 23.11
CA GLU A 269 -22.50 39.34 24.38
C GLU A 269 -24.02 39.36 24.13
N TYR A 270 -24.75 38.58 24.93
CA TYR A 270 -26.20 38.47 24.78
C TYR A 270 -26.82 39.82 25.11
N ASN A 271 -27.30 40.53 24.08
CA ASN A 271 -28.11 41.70 24.28
C ASN A 271 -29.58 41.25 24.30
N PRO A 272 -30.30 41.37 25.43
CA PRO A 272 -31.71 40.97 25.51
C PRO A 272 -32.61 41.83 24.62
N PHE A 273 -32.14 43.01 24.22
CA PHE A 273 -32.87 43.89 23.32
C PHE A 273 -32.59 43.57 21.85
N PRO A 274 -33.62 43.64 20.99
CA PRO A 274 -33.39 43.58 19.56
C PRO A 274 -32.40 44.68 19.16
N PRO A 275 -31.52 44.44 18.18
CA PRO A 275 -30.67 45.51 17.67
C PRO A 275 -31.57 46.66 17.20
N PRO A 276 -31.16 47.93 17.39
CA PRO A 276 -31.91 49.05 16.86
C PRO A 276 -32.14 48.85 15.36
N PRO A 277 -33.31 49.24 14.82
CA PRO A 277 -33.54 49.16 13.38
C PRO A 277 -32.40 49.88 12.69
N VAL A 278 -31.69 49.15 11.82
CA VAL A 278 -30.60 49.75 11.05
C VAL A 278 -31.26 50.75 10.11
N GLN A 279 -30.94 52.03 10.27
CA GLN A 279 -31.41 53.09 9.37
C GLN A 279 -31.16 52.69 7.90
N SER A 280 -32.07 53.07 7.00
CA SER A 280 -31.85 52.80 5.59
C SER A 280 -30.58 53.52 5.12
N LYS A 281 -29.94 53.01 4.05
CA LYS A 281 -28.76 53.68 3.48
C LYS A 281 -29.05 55.14 3.13
N ILE A 282 -30.28 55.42 2.70
CA ILE A 282 -30.76 56.75 2.32
C ILE A 282 -30.85 57.66 3.55
N ASP A 283 -31.41 57.17 4.66
CA ASP A 283 -31.53 57.94 5.91
C ASP A 283 -30.16 58.30 6.50
N ILE A 284 -29.21 57.36 6.48
CA ILE A 284 -27.82 57.61 6.90
C ILE A 284 -27.16 58.69 6.03
N GLU A 285 -27.48 58.70 4.72
CA GLU A 285 -26.96 59.69 3.79
C GLU A 285 -27.60 61.07 3.95
N LEU A 286 -28.90 61.12 4.27
CA LEU A 286 -29.64 62.34 4.61
C LEU A 286 -29.17 62.94 5.94
N GLU A 287 -29.03 62.13 7.00
CA GLU A 287 -28.55 62.58 8.31
C GLU A 287 -27.13 63.15 8.24
N LYS A 288 -26.24 62.53 7.44
CA LYS A 288 -24.88 63.03 7.21
C LYS A 288 -24.83 64.26 6.29
N GLY A 289 -25.94 64.67 5.68
CA GLY A 289 -25.96 65.72 4.65
C GLY A 289 -25.24 65.33 3.36
N THR A 290 -24.94 64.04 3.17
CA THR A 290 -24.19 63.54 2.00
C THR A 290 -25.08 63.16 0.83
N TYR A 291 -26.39 63.01 1.06
CA TYR A 291 -27.32 62.55 0.02
C TYR A 291 -27.31 63.45 -1.22
N PHE A 292 -27.27 64.77 -1.02
CA PHE A 292 -27.29 65.75 -2.11
C PHE A 292 -25.91 66.01 -2.74
N LEU A 293 -24.82 65.42 -2.22
CA LEU A 293 -23.49 65.56 -2.82
C LEU A 293 -23.38 64.69 -4.08
N ALA A 294 -22.85 65.26 -5.16
CA ALA A 294 -22.50 64.51 -6.36
C ALA A 294 -21.51 63.37 -6.02
N GLU A 295 -21.59 62.23 -6.71
CA GLU A 295 -20.76 61.06 -6.39
C GLU A 295 -19.25 61.35 -6.33
N ALA A 296 -18.78 62.29 -7.16
CA ALA A 296 -17.38 62.72 -7.19
C ALA A 296 -16.95 63.40 -5.88
N GLU A 297 -17.81 64.23 -5.29
CA GLU A 297 -17.56 64.95 -4.05
C GLU A 297 -17.57 63.99 -2.85
N ARG A 298 -18.51 63.04 -2.82
CA ARG A 298 -18.54 61.96 -1.82
C ARG A 298 -17.24 61.14 -1.82
N LYS A 299 -16.74 60.77 -3.01
CA LYS A 299 -15.49 60.02 -3.15
C LYS A 299 -14.28 60.81 -2.64
N ARG A 300 -14.20 62.11 -2.93
CA ARG A 300 -13.13 63.00 -2.45
C ARG A 300 -13.11 63.09 -0.93
N LEU A 301 -14.26 63.39 -0.29
CA LEU A 301 -14.40 63.45 1.17
C LEU A 301 -14.04 62.11 1.85
N LYS A 302 -14.38 60.98 1.23
CA LYS A 302 -14.02 59.66 1.74
C LYS A 302 -12.52 59.40 1.69
N VAL A 303 -11.84 59.80 0.61
CA VAL A 303 -10.38 59.66 0.50
C VAL A 303 -9.68 60.55 1.53
N GLU A 304 -10.11 61.81 1.65
CA GLU A 304 -9.53 62.76 2.60
C GLU A 304 -9.72 62.31 4.06
N SER A 305 -10.93 61.86 4.43
CA SER A 305 -11.19 61.33 5.78
C SER A 305 -10.39 60.06 6.10
N ASN A 306 -10.07 59.22 5.10
CA ASN A 306 -9.20 58.07 5.30
C ASN A 306 -7.74 58.49 5.51
N ILE A 307 -7.26 59.48 4.76
CA ILE A 307 -5.91 60.05 4.91
C ILE A 307 -5.75 60.66 6.30
N THR A 308 -6.72 61.46 6.76
CA THR A 308 -6.67 62.10 8.09
C THR A 308 -6.70 61.06 9.22
N LYS A 309 -7.55 60.03 9.13
CA LYS A 309 -7.57 58.90 10.09
C LYS A 309 -6.23 58.15 10.12
N SER A 310 -5.66 57.84 8.95
CA SER A 310 -4.35 57.19 8.85
C SER A 310 -3.24 58.04 9.51
N ASN A 311 -3.27 59.36 9.29
CA ASN A 311 -2.36 60.30 9.92
C ASN A 311 -2.57 60.41 11.44
N GLN A 312 -3.79 60.27 11.94
CA GLN A 312 -4.07 60.23 13.38
C GLN A 312 -3.57 58.92 14.02
N ILE A 313 -3.88 57.76 13.42
CA ILE A 313 -3.44 56.44 13.90
C ILE A 313 -1.91 56.35 13.93
N SER A 314 -1.23 56.86 12.90
CA SER A 314 0.24 56.86 12.87
C SER A 314 0.84 57.75 13.97
N LYS A 315 0.26 58.93 14.23
CA LYS A 315 0.64 59.81 15.35
C LYS A 315 0.41 59.16 16.71
N GLU A 316 -0.73 58.50 16.91
CA GLU A 316 -1.05 57.78 18.15
C GLU A 316 -0.09 56.62 18.38
N ARG A 317 0.20 55.84 17.33
CA ARG A 317 1.20 54.76 17.38
C ARG A 317 2.61 55.29 17.69
N GLN A 318 2.97 56.48 17.19
CA GLN A 318 4.22 57.13 17.57
C GLN A 318 4.21 57.58 19.04
N LYS A 319 3.11 58.17 19.53
CA LYS A 319 2.97 58.56 20.94
C LYS A 319 3.09 57.35 21.87
N ALA A 320 2.41 56.24 21.56
CA ALA A 320 2.49 55.00 22.33
C ALA A 320 3.90 54.40 22.36
N LYS A 321 4.63 54.47 21.24
CA LYS A 321 6.05 54.07 21.19
C LYS A 321 6.92 54.96 22.09
N ARG A 322 6.67 56.27 22.12
CA ARG A 322 7.41 57.23 22.97
C ARG A 322 7.11 57.02 24.46
N SER A 323 5.84 56.83 24.85
CA SER A 323 5.47 56.58 26.25
C SER A 323 6.00 55.23 26.75
N ALA A 324 6.01 54.19 25.91
CA ALA A 324 6.61 52.90 26.26
C ALA A 324 8.12 52.98 26.53
N ALA A 325 8.83 53.94 25.93
CA ALA A 325 10.25 54.19 26.22
C ALA A 325 10.48 54.98 27.52
N LEU A 326 9.44 55.62 28.08
CA LEU A 326 9.53 56.41 29.32
C LEU A 326 9.24 55.58 30.59
N ILE A 327 8.69 54.38 30.46
CA ILE A 327 8.48 53.48 31.59
C ILE A 327 9.85 52.97 32.05
N PRO A 328 10.36 53.34 33.25
CA PRO A 328 11.62 52.84 33.73
C PRO A 328 11.55 51.31 33.87
N PRO A 329 12.64 50.59 33.56
CA PRO A 329 12.69 49.15 33.76
C PRO A 329 12.36 48.83 35.22
N ASN A 330 11.45 47.88 35.42
CA ASN A 330 10.92 47.50 36.72
C ASN A 330 12.04 46.88 37.58
N GLU A 331 12.50 47.56 38.62
CA GLU A 331 13.42 47.01 39.62
C GLU A 331 12.65 46.13 40.60
N SER A 332 12.66 44.82 40.39
CA SER A 332 12.35 43.83 41.45
C SER A 332 12.98 42.47 41.14
N ASN A 333 14.01 42.19 41.93
CA ASN A 333 14.61 40.93 42.35
C ASN A 333 14.66 39.70 41.42
N ASN A 334 15.92 39.39 41.05
CA ASN A 334 16.56 38.07 41.05
C ASN A 334 15.67 36.87 41.41
N ASN A 335 15.32 36.05 40.41
CA ASN A 335 15.85 34.68 40.30
C ASN A 335 15.30 33.99 39.03
N ASN A 336 16.19 33.23 38.40
CA ASN A 336 16.00 32.34 37.24
C ASN A 336 15.92 32.99 35.84
N VAL A 337 17.13 33.12 35.30
CA VAL A 337 17.46 33.25 33.87
C VAL A 337 16.82 32.12 33.09
N ASN A 338 15.69 32.39 32.44
CA ASN A 338 15.32 31.69 31.23
C ASN A 338 15.20 32.75 30.14
N HIS A 339 16.14 32.73 29.19
CA HIS A 339 16.15 33.57 28.01
C HIS A 339 14.87 33.33 27.18
N HIS A 340 13.80 34.07 27.50
CA HIS A 340 12.71 34.27 26.58
C HIS A 340 12.99 35.51 25.74
N LYS A 341 13.32 35.27 24.47
CA LYS A 341 13.34 36.29 23.42
C LYS A 341 12.07 37.16 23.51
N PRO A 342 12.19 38.48 23.32
CA PRO A 342 11.11 39.42 23.58
C PRO A 342 9.88 39.08 22.74
N LYS A 343 8.73 38.87 23.41
CA LYS A 343 7.44 38.72 22.75
C LYS A 343 7.19 40.02 21.98
N LYS A 344 7.15 39.93 20.64
CA LYS A 344 6.62 41.01 19.79
C LYS A 344 5.24 41.39 20.32
N VAL A 345 5.11 42.62 20.81
CA VAL A 345 3.81 43.21 21.14
C VAL A 345 3.00 43.23 19.85
N LYS A 346 2.07 42.29 19.73
CA LYS A 346 1.03 42.33 18.72
C LYS A 346 0.07 43.41 19.18
N PHE A 347 0.05 44.52 18.45
CA PHE A 347 -1.11 45.40 18.49
C PHE A 347 -2.19 44.68 17.69
N ASP A 348 -3.27 44.31 18.36
CA ASP A 348 -4.48 43.83 17.68
C ASP A 348 -4.97 44.96 16.76
N GLU A 349 -5.15 44.63 15.48
CA GLU A 349 -5.66 45.51 14.43
C GLU A 349 -7.09 46.00 14.70
#